data_AF-A0A961ML99-F1
#
_entry.id   AF-A0A961ML99-F1
#
_cell.length_a   1.000
_cell.length_b   1.000
_cell.length_c   1.000
_cell.angle_alpha   90.00
_cell.angle_beta   90.00
_cell.angle_gamma   90.00
#
_symmetry.space_group_name_H-M   'P 1'
#
loop_
_entity.id
_entity.type
_entity.pdbx_description
1 polymer ?
#
loop_
_entity_poly.entity_id
_entity_poly.type
_entity_poly.pdbx_seq_one_letter_code
_entity_poly.pdbx_strand_id
1 'polypeptide(L)' 'ELFLAAAAALDVVFLGMGPEIRPLDAALRSRFDAAGIGVEIMATAPACRTYNVLLAEGRRIAAGLLPV' A
#
# COMPACT_ATOMS: atom_id res chain seq x y z
N GLU A 1 7.25 6.41 7.73
CA GLU A 1 6.77 7.66 8.37
C GLU A 1 5.42 8.12 7.84
N LEU A 2 5.27 8.52 6.56
CA LEU A 2 4.02 9.12 6.06
C LEU A 2 2.77 8.23 6.27
N PHE A 3 2.83 6.95 5.91
CA PHE A 3 1.69 6.03 6.11
C PHE A 3 1.41 5.76 7.59
N LEU A 4 2.46 5.70 8.42
CA LEU A 4 2.32 5.43 9.85
C LEU A 4 1.65 6.60 10.58
N ALA A 5 1.92 7.83 10.17
CA ALA A 5 1.25 9.01 10.71
C ALA A 5 -0.27 9.02 10.39
N ALA A 6 -0.67 8.38 9.30
CA ALA A 6 -2.07 8.26 8.88
C ALA A 6 -2.72 6.92 9.25
N ALA A 7 -2.05 6.07 10.06
CA ALA A 7 -2.47 4.69 10.32
C ALA A 7 -3.94 4.55 10.73
N ALA A 8 -4.40 5.36 11.68
CA ALA A 8 -5.78 5.31 12.19
C ALA A 8 -6.86 5.65 11.14
N ALA A 9 -6.46 6.28 10.04
CA ALA A 9 -7.33 6.68 8.96
C ALA A 9 -7.26 5.73 7.75
N LEU A 10 -6.45 4.68 7.77
CA LEU A 10 -6.23 3.78 6.63
C LEU A 10 -6.65 2.35 6.96
N ASP A 11 -7.39 1.74 6.04
CA ASP A 11 -7.77 0.32 6.11
C ASP A 11 -6.68 -0.56 5.45
N VAL A 12 -6.11 -0.09 4.34
CA VAL A 12 -5.08 -0.82 3.58
C VAL A 12 -4.15 0.15 2.82
N VAL A 13 -2.89 -0.25 2.65
CA VAL A 13 -1.90 0.42 1.83
C VAL A 13 -1.44 -0.50 0.70
N PHE A 14 -1.54 -0.02 -0.54
CA PHE A 14 -1.01 -0.71 -1.72
C PHE A 14 0.41 -0.24 -2.02
N LEU A 15 1.35 -1.17 -2.11
CA LEU A 15 2.73 -0.90 -2.52
C LEU A 15 2.95 -1.42 -3.94
N GLY A 16 3.00 -0.49 -4.89
CA GLY A 16 3.36 -0.74 -6.28
C GLY A 16 4.88 -0.80 -6.44
N MET A 17 5.42 -1.97 -6.78
CA MET A 17 6.87 -2.22 -6.81
C MET A 17 7.52 -1.97 -8.19
N GLY A 18 6.85 -1.21 -9.05
CA GLY A 18 7.29 -0.92 -10.42
C GLY A 18 6.72 -1.94 -11.42
N PRO A 19 7.48 -2.37 -12.43
CA PRO A 19 6.95 -3.27 -13.47
C PRO A 19 6.63 -4.68 -12.94
N GLU A 20 7.26 -5.09 -11.83
CA GLU A 20 7.13 -6.44 -11.27
C GLU A 20 7.05 -6.40 -9.75
N ILE A 21 6.52 -7.48 -9.15
CA ILE A 21 6.47 -7.64 -7.70
C ILE A 21 7.87 -7.88 -7.17
N ARG A 22 8.23 -7.21 -6.07
CA ARG A 22 9.44 -7.49 -5.30
C ARG A 22 9.10 -7.68 -3.82
N PRO A 23 9.83 -8.54 -3.10
CA PRO A 23 9.64 -8.68 -1.66
C PRO A 23 9.80 -7.34 -0.94
N LEU A 24 8.90 -7.08 0.00
CA LEU A 24 9.05 -5.96 0.92
C LEU A 24 10.10 -6.31 1.97
N ASP A 25 10.96 -5.37 2.29
CA ASP A 25 11.91 -5.52 3.38
C ASP A 25 11.20 -5.89 4.70
N ALA A 26 11.76 -6.85 5.44
CA ALA A 26 11.14 -7.41 6.64
C ALA A 26 10.98 -6.36 7.74
N ALA A 27 11.93 -5.44 7.88
CA ALA A 27 11.83 -4.37 8.86
C ALA A 27 10.71 -3.39 8.49
N LEU A 28 10.55 -3.08 7.19
CA LEU A 28 9.43 -2.26 6.73
C LEU A 28 8.08 -2.96 6.94
N ARG A 29 7.98 -4.26 6.64
CA ARG A 29 6.78 -5.06 6.90
C ARG A 29 6.39 -5.02 8.38
N SER A 30 7.35 -5.27 9.27
CA SER A 30 7.13 -5.25 10.72
C SER A 30 6.62 -3.88 11.21
N ARG A 31 7.07 -2.76 10.62
CA ARG A 31 6.57 -1.43 10.98
C ARG A 31 5.10 -1.22 10.64
N PHE A 32 4.66 -1.73 9.48
CA PHE A 32 3.25 -1.66 9.10
C PHE A 32 2.37 -2.56 9.98
N ASP A 33 2.84 -3.79 10.25
CA ASP A 33 2.14 -4.73 11.13
C ASP A 33 2.00 -4.15 12.55
N ALA A 34 3.07 -3.54 13.09
CA ALA A 34 3.06 -2.90 14.41
C ALA A 34 2.11 -1.68 14.48
N ALA A 35 1.85 -1.02 13.34
CA ALA A 35 0.90 0.07 13.23
C ALA A 35 -0.53 -0.40 12.93
N GLY A 36 -0.76 -1.72 12.79
CA GLY A 36 -2.07 -2.29 12.47
C GLY A 36 -2.55 -1.98 11.04
N ILE A 37 -1.64 -1.61 10.14
CA ILE A 37 -1.97 -1.26 8.76
C ILE A 37 -1.79 -2.49 7.88
N GLY A 38 -2.86 -2.91 7.18
CA GLY A 38 -2.76 -3.93 6.14
C GLY A 38 -1.94 -3.44 4.95
N VAL A 39 -0.98 -4.25 4.47
CA VAL A 39 -0.15 -3.93 3.31
C VAL A 39 -0.26 -5.00 2.24
N GLU A 40 -0.59 -4.58 1.03
CA GLU A 40 -0.57 -5.43 -0.15
C GLU A 40 0.51 -4.99 -1.14
N ILE A 41 1.32 -5.94 -1.59
CA ILE A 41 2.43 -5.69 -2.51
C ILE A 41 2.03 -6.20 -3.89
N MET A 42 2.21 -5.37 -4.91
CA MET A 42 1.87 -5.71 -6.29
C MET A 42 2.73 -4.93 -7.28
N ALA A 43 2.68 -5.26 -8.57
CA ALA A 43 3.23 -4.38 -9.59
C ALA A 43 2.44 -3.05 -9.62
N THR A 44 3.06 -1.96 -10.07
CA THR A 44 2.44 -0.62 -10.02
C THR A 44 1.17 -0.52 -10.84
N ALA A 45 1.13 -1.09 -12.05
CA ALA A 45 -0.07 -1.05 -12.91
C ALA A 45 -1.31 -1.67 -12.24
N PRO A 46 -1.28 -2.91 -11.70
CA PRO A 46 -2.41 -3.45 -10.97
C PRO A 46 -2.71 -2.70 -9.66
N ALA A 47 -1.70 -2.16 -8.96
CA ALA A 47 -1.94 -1.31 -7.78
C ALA A 47 -2.80 -0.09 -8.09
N CYS A 48 -2.51 0.62 -9.17
CA CYS A 48 -3.32 1.76 -9.61
C CYS A 48 -4.77 1.34 -9.91
N ARG A 49 -4.97 0.17 -10.53
CA ARG A 49 -6.30 -0.33 -10.86
C ARG A 49 -7.11 -0.65 -9.61
N THR A 50 -6.51 -1.41 -8.67
CA THR A 50 -7.16 -1.75 -7.40
C THR A 50 -7.45 -0.50 -6.57
N TYR A 51 -6.50 0.43 -6.53
CA TYR A 51 -6.69 1.71 -5.85
C TYR A 51 -7.90 2.46 -6.39
N ASN A 52 -8.05 2.58 -7.71
CA ASN A 52 -9.18 3.29 -8.30
C ASN A 52 -10.53 2.61 -7.99
N VAL A 53 -10.58 1.27 -7.97
CA VAL A 53 -11.80 0.54 -7.61
C VAL A 53 -12.17 0.82 -6.16
N LEU A 54 -11.25 0.61 -5.22
CA LEU A 54 -11.53 0.78 -3.80
C LEU A 54 -11.77 2.25 -3.42
N LEU A 55 -11.12 3.18 -4.10
CA LEU A 55 -11.40 4.62 -3.94
C LEU A 55 -12.85 4.93 -4.35
N ALA A 56 -13.32 4.38 -5.48
CA ALA A 56 -14.70 4.56 -5.93
C ALA A 56 -15.72 3.94 -4.96
N GLU A 57 -15.33 2.91 -4.21
CA GLU A 57 -16.13 2.30 -3.14
C GLU A 57 -16.09 3.10 -1.82
N GLY A 58 -15.34 4.20 -1.74
CA GLY A 58 -15.21 5.03 -0.54
C GLY A 58 -14.38 4.39 0.57
N ARG A 59 -13.53 3.41 0.23
CA ARG A 59 -12.61 2.77 1.18
C ARG A 59 -11.49 3.74 1.56
N ARG A 60 -11.00 3.65 2.80
CA ARG A 60 -9.89 4.48 3.26
C ARG A 60 -8.59 3.81 2.91
N ILE A 61 -8.01 4.18 1.78
CA ILE A 61 -6.84 3.52 1.21
C ILE A 61 -5.72 4.52 0.94
N ALA A 62 -4.48 4.02 0.91
CA ALA A 62 -3.36 4.77 0.38
C ALA A 62 -2.53 3.90 -0.56
N ALA A 63 -1.69 4.53 -1.38
CA ALA A 63 -0.78 3.83 -2.27
C ALA A 63 0.61 4.48 -2.27
N GLY A 64 1.65 3.65 -2.28
CA GLY A 64 3.02 4.03 -2.60
C GLY A 64 3.44 3.35 -3.89
N LEU A 65 3.77 4.12 -4.93
CA LEU A 65 3.93 3.60 -6.29
C LEU A 65 5.34 3.92 -6.80
N LEU A 66 6.11 2.88 -7.12
CA LEU A 66 7.35 3.03 -7.86
C LEU A 66 7.04 3.22 -9.36
N PRO A 67 7.80 4.08 -10.06
CA PRO A 67 7.64 4.27 -11.49
C PRO A 67 7.90 2.96 -12.25
N VAL A 68 7.26 2.85 -13.43
CA VAL A 68 7.45 1.78 -14.40
C VAL A 68 8.38 2.22 -15.53
#